data_AF-A0A376M2A0-F1
#
_entry.id   AF-A0A376M2A0-F1
#
_cell.length_a   1.000
_cell.length_b   1.000
_cell.length_c   1.000
_cell.angle_alpha   90.00
_cell.angle_beta   90.00
_cell.angle_gamma   90.00
#
_symmetry.space_group_name_H-M   'P 1'
#
loop_
_entity.id
_entity.type
_entity.pdbx_description
1 polymer ?
#
loop_
_entity_poly.entity_id
_entity_poly.type
_entity_poly.pdbx_seq_one_letter_code
_entity_poly.pdbx_strand_id
1 'polypeptide(L)'
;MKKILTTPIKAEDLQDIRVGDVIYLTGTLVTCRDVCHRRLIELKRPIPYDLNGKAIFHAGPIVRKKRRQMGDGIRRPDNQYAYGKF
;
A
#
# COMPACT_ATOMS: atom_id res chain seq x y z
N MET A 1 -17.76 -6.82 -19.72
CA MET A 1 -16.50 -6.40 -20.38
C MET A 1 -15.44 -6.25 -19.30
N LYS A 2 -14.19 -6.65 -19.53
CA LYS A 2 -13.15 -6.63 -18.48
C LYS A 2 -12.60 -5.22 -18.31
N LYS A 3 -12.81 -4.58 -17.15
CA LYS A 3 -12.23 -3.27 -16.84
C LYS A 3 -10.94 -3.43 -16.02
N ILE A 4 -9.84 -2.85 -16.49
CA ILE A 4 -8.53 -2.89 -15.82
C ILE A 4 -8.10 -1.46 -15.51
N LEU A 5 -7.92 -1.14 -14.24
CA LEU A 5 -7.41 0.13 -13.76
C LEU A 5 -5.91 0.02 -13.49
N THR A 6 -5.12 0.97 -14.02
CA THR A 6 -3.67 1.02 -13.80
C THR A 6 -3.34 2.17 -12.87
N THR A 7 -2.63 1.90 -11.78
CA THR A 7 -2.16 2.97 -10.88
C THR A 7 -0.98 3.75 -11.50
N PRO A 8 -0.91 5.10 -11.38
CA PRO A 8 -1.85 5.95 -10.66
C PRO A 8 -3.16 6.21 -11.44
N ILE A 9 -4.28 6.03 -10.77
CA ILE A 9 -5.65 6.15 -11.26
C ILE A 9 -6.07 7.62 -11.23
N LYS A 10 -6.70 8.09 -12.31
CA LYS A 10 -7.27 9.44 -12.41
C LYS A 10 -8.75 9.42 -12.04
N ALA A 11 -9.30 10.59 -11.72
CA ALA A 11 -10.73 10.72 -11.45
C ALA A 11 -11.58 10.31 -12.66
N GLU A 12 -11.12 10.59 -13.88
CA GLU A 12 -11.81 10.21 -15.12
C GLU A 12 -12.00 8.68 -15.25
N ASP A 13 -11.00 7.89 -14.82
CA ASP A 13 -11.03 6.41 -14.94
C ASP A 13 -12.13 5.76 -14.07
N LEU A 14 -12.63 6.51 -13.08
CA LEU A 14 -13.60 6.06 -12.10
C LEU A 14 -15.06 6.42 -12.46
N GLN A 15 -15.27 7.36 -13.40
CA GLN A 15 -16.58 7.98 -13.63
C GLN A 15 -17.67 7.01 -14.08
N ASP A 16 -17.30 5.97 -14.82
CA ASP A 16 -18.19 4.98 -15.41
C ASP A 16 -18.32 3.69 -14.57
N ILE A 17 -17.69 3.63 -13.39
CA ILE A 17 -17.79 2.46 -12.50
C ILE A 17 -19.18 2.40 -11.86
N ARG A 18 -19.79 1.21 -11.90
CA ARG A 18 -21.10 0.94 -11.31
C ARG A 18 -21.03 -0.20 -10.29
N VAL A 19 -21.99 -0.20 -9.37
CA VAL A 19 -22.15 -1.30 -8.41
C VAL A 19 -22.40 -2.60 -9.18
N GLY A 20 -21.64 -3.64 -8.83
CA GLY A 20 -21.69 -4.94 -9.51
C GLY A 20 -20.63 -5.13 -10.59
N ASP A 21 -19.88 -4.09 -10.95
CA ASP A 21 -18.78 -4.21 -11.90
C ASP A 21 -17.62 -5.03 -11.33
N VAL A 22 -17.06 -5.90 -12.17
CA VAL A 22 -15.82 -6.61 -11.88
C VAL A 22 -14.65 -5.81 -12.43
N ILE A 23 -13.82 -5.30 -11.51
CA ILE A 23 -12.67 -4.46 -11.82
C ILE A 23 -11.38 -5.18 -11.46
N TYR A 24 -10.39 -5.11 -12.35
CA TYR A 24 -9.04 -5.57 -12.11
C TYR A 24 -8.14 -4.37 -11.87
N LEU A 25 -7.23 -4.48 -10.91
CA LEU A 25 -6.21 -3.47 -10.61
C LEU A 25 -4.84 -3.98 -11.06
N THR A 26 -4.09 -3.13 -11.75
CA THR A 26 -2.70 -3.39 -12.15
C THR A 26 -1.80 -2.21 -11.76
N GLY A 27 -0.52 -2.49 -11.52
CA GLY A 27 0.45 -1.52 -11.04
C GLY A 27 0.80 -1.69 -9.57
N THR A 28 1.09 -0.58 -8.89
CA THR A 28 1.62 -0.57 -7.53
C THR A 28 0.50 -0.37 -6.51
N LEU A 29 0.38 -1.33 -5.61
CA LEU A 29 -0.57 -1.32 -4.50
C LEU A 29 0.17 -1.08 -3.19
N VAL A 30 -0.45 -0.32 -2.28
CA VAL A 30 0.10 -0.05 -0.95
C VAL A 30 -0.80 -0.68 0.10
N THR A 31 -0.23 -1.41 1.04
CA THR A 31 -0.97 -1.93 2.19
C THR A 31 -0.96 -0.93 3.35
N CYS A 32 -2.13 -0.55 3.86
CA CYS A 32 -2.27 0.38 4.97
C CYS A 32 -3.52 0.01 5.78
N ARG A 33 -3.34 -0.27 7.08
CA ARG A 33 -4.40 -0.59 8.04
C ARG A 33 -4.34 0.36 9.25
N ASP A 34 -4.64 -0.09 10.45
CA ASP A 34 -4.85 0.72 11.65
C ASP A 34 -3.67 1.67 11.96
N VAL A 35 -2.45 1.13 12.09
CA VAL A 35 -1.27 1.91 12.51
C VAL A 35 -0.86 2.96 11.48
N CYS A 36 -1.03 2.65 10.20
CA CYS A 36 -0.70 3.55 9.11
C CYS A 36 -1.67 4.76 9.06
N HIS A 37 -2.98 4.53 9.24
CA HIS A 37 -3.97 5.61 9.35
C HIS A 37 -3.76 6.45 10.60
N ARG A 38 -3.56 5.81 11.76
CA ARG A 38 -3.26 6.50 13.03
C ARG A 38 -2.05 7.42 12.92
N ARG A 39 -0.98 6.94 12.30
CA ARG A 39 0.24 7.73 12.08
C ARG A 39 -0.02 9.00 11.27
N LEU A 40 -0.76 8.89 10.17
CA LEU A 40 -1.02 10.03 9.29
C LEU A 40 -2.04 10.99 9.89
N ILE A 41 -3.16 10.48 10.40
CA ILE A 41 -4.31 11.28 10.81
C ILE A 41 -4.16 11.85 12.22
N GLU A 42 -3.82 11.00 13.20
CA GLU A 42 -3.71 11.40 14.61
C GLU A 42 -2.35 12.03 14.89
N LEU A 43 -1.26 11.34 14.50
CA LEU A 43 0.09 11.79 14.84
C LEU A 43 0.62 12.86 13.88
N LYS A 44 -0.12 13.19 12.81
CA LYS A 44 0.28 14.14 11.75
C LYS A 44 1.67 13.86 11.17
N ARG A 45 2.10 12.60 11.18
CA ARG A 45 3.41 12.21 10.67
C ARG A 45 3.28 11.87 9.19
N PRO A 46 4.18 12.37 8.33
CA PRO A 46 4.14 12.03 6.91
C PRO A 46 4.37 10.54 6.72
N ILE A 47 3.69 9.99 5.72
CA ILE A 47 3.99 8.68 5.17
C ILE A 47 5.18 8.88 4.19
N PRO A 48 6.22 8.03 4.22
CA PRO A 48 7.39 8.16 3.35
C PRO A 48 7.10 7.75 1.90
N TYR A 49 5.86 7.87 1.45
CA TYR A 49 5.39 7.41 0.15
C TYR A 49 4.18 8.22 -0.29
N ASP A 50 4.20 8.71 -1.54
CA ASP A 50 3.08 9.45 -2.12
C ASP A 50 1.94 8.50 -2.51
N LEU A 51 0.77 8.72 -1.93
CA LEU A 51 -0.44 7.92 -2.15
C LEU A 51 -1.35 8.48 -3.26
N ASN A 52 -1.02 9.64 -3.83
CA ASN A 52 -1.88 10.26 -4.83
C ASN A 52 -2.08 9.36 -6.05
N GLY A 53 -3.34 9.19 -6.45
CA GLY A 53 -3.79 8.27 -7.52
C GLY A 53 -3.55 6.78 -7.23
N LYS A 54 -3.07 6.37 -6.06
CA LYS A 54 -2.77 4.95 -5.78
C LYS A 54 -3.93 4.28 -5.05
N ALA A 55 -3.93 2.94 -5.10
CA ALA A 55 -4.90 2.14 -4.38
C ALA A 55 -4.31 1.64 -3.05
N ILE A 56 -5.05 1.88 -1.97
CA ILE A 56 -4.76 1.30 -0.66
C ILE A 56 -5.47 -0.04 -0.56
N PHE A 57 -4.69 -1.11 -0.41
CA PHE A 57 -5.21 -2.42 -0.06
C PHE A 57 -5.23 -2.57 1.46
N HIS A 58 -6.43 -2.51 2.05
CA HIS A 58 -6.62 -2.58 3.51
C HIS A 58 -6.36 -4.01 4.03
N ALA A 59 -5.08 -4.37 4.18
CA ALA A 59 -4.63 -5.69 4.58
C ALA A 59 -3.35 -5.64 5.42
N GLY A 60 -3.13 -6.67 6.23
CA GLY A 60 -1.89 -6.93 6.96
C GLY A 60 -1.19 -8.18 6.41
N PRO A 61 -0.42 -8.08 5.32
CA PRO A 61 0.21 -9.26 4.71
C PRO A 61 1.31 -9.84 5.61
N ILE A 62 1.51 -11.15 5.53
CA ILE A 62 2.70 -11.81 6.08
C ILE A 62 3.83 -11.66 5.07
N VAL A 63 4.85 -10.86 5.40
CA VAL A 63 5.95 -10.54 4.49
C VAL A 63 7.20 -11.34 4.84
N ARG A 64 7.81 -12.00 3.85
CA ARG A 64 9.10 -12.68 4.00
C ARG A 64 10.25 -11.71 3.69
N LYS A 65 11.28 -11.65 4.53
CA LYS A 65 12.54 -11.02 4.14
C LYS A 65 13.12 -11.77 2.94
N LYS A 66 13.40 -11.09 1.84
CA LYS A 66 14.43 -11.57 0.91
C LYS A 66 15.78 -11.40 1.60
N ARG A 67 16.60 -12.46 1.66
CA ARG A 67 18.00 -12.34 2.10
C ARG A 67 18.67 -11.28 1.22
N ARG A 68 19.10 -10.17 1.81
CA ARG A 68 20.17 -9.36 1.20
C ARG A 68 21.40 -10.27 1.10
N GLN A 69 22.12 -10.20 -0.02
CA GLN A 69 23.42 -10.86 -0.11
C GLN A 69 24.28 -10.42 1.08
N MET A 70 25.00 -11.38 1.65
CA MET A 70 25.64 -11.30 2.96
C MET A 70 26.80 -10.30 2.87
N GLY A 71 26.68 -9.17 3.59
CA GLY A 71 27.70 -8.11 3.63
C GLY A 71 27.40 -7.06 4.70
N ASP A 72 26.14 -6.68 4.87
CA ASP A 72 25.75 -5.73 5.91
C ASP A 72 25.03 -6.46 7.05
N GLY A 73 25.72 -6.68 8.16
CA GLY A 73 25.07 -7.13 9.39
C GLY A 73 23.96 -6.16 9.78
N ILE A 74 22.71 -6.65 9.92
CA ILE A 74 21.70 -6.25 10.94
C ILE A 74 20.32 -6.91 10.67
N ARG A 75 19.88 -7.63 11.73
CA ARG A 75 18.55 -7.97 12.32
C ARG A 75 17.32 -8.33 11.45
N ARG A 76 16.34 -8.93 12.13
CA ARG A 76 15.18 -9.74 11.72
C ARG A 76 14.25 -9.11 10.64
N PRO A 77 13.29 -9.85 10.06
CA PRO A 77 12.18 -9.28 9.31
C PRO A 77 11.10 -8.87 10.29
N ASP A 78 11.27 -7.68 10.82
CA ASP A 78 10.29 -7.11 11.72
C ASP A 78 9.15 -6.58 10.84
N ASN A 79 7.91 -6.76 11.27
CA ASN A 79 6.78 -5.90 10.89
C ASN A 79 7.00 -4.43 11.35
N GLN A 80 8.23 -3.90 11.28
CA GLN A 80 8.65 -2.61 11.82
C GLN A 80 7.87 -1.45 11.20
N TYR A 81 7.37 -1.59 9.97
CA TYR A 81 6.49 -0.57 9.37
C TYR A 81 5.07 -0.60 9.94
N ALA A 82 4.60 -1.75 10.44
CA ALA A 82 3.26 -1.91 11.04
C ALA A 82 3.28 -1.71 12.57
N TYR A 83 4.40 -1.93 13.26
CA TYR A 83 4.50 -1.83 14.73
C TYR A 83 5.63 -0.94 15.24
N GLY A 84 6.17 -0.06 14.39
CA GLY A 84 7.09 0.99 14.81
C GLY A 84 8.55 0.56 14.82
N LYS A 85 9.27 1.01 13.79
CA LYS A 85 10.43 1.88 14.00
C LYS A 85 10.36 3.05 13.02
N PHE A 86 10.19 4.23 13.61
CA PHE A 86 10.57 5.52 13.05
C PHE A 86 11.62 6.08 13.99
#